data_AF-A0A558NMA6-F1
#
_entry.id   AF-A0A558NMA6-F1
#
_cell.length_a   1.000
_cell.length_b   1.000
_cell.length_c   1.000
_cell.angle_alpha   90.00
_cell.angle_beta   90.00
_cell.angle_gamma   90.00
#
_symmetry.space_group_name_H-M   'P 1'
#
loop_
_entity.id
_entity.type
_entity.pdbx_description
1 polymer ?
#
loop_
_entity_poly.entity_id
_entity_poly.type
_entity_poly.pdbx_seq_one_letter_code
_entity_poly.pdbx_strand_id
1 'polypeptide(L)'
;MARGMLNFSQCTKISHHDSIGKTLIRRKTMSSLARNYQEKRNFIRMQVSAPATLTLNDGNSYDLTCLDLSSSGVQLQHFEAIPMGMSGRLTVSSGGGYTTPLEAQVTVCRIEEDGSENYRIGATIDSFL
;
A
#
# COMPACT_ATOMS: atom_id res chain seq x y z
N MET A 1 -6.71 -6.02 -41.10
CA MET A 1 -7.97 -6.60 -41.61
C MET A 1 -8.09 -7.97 -40.95
N ALA A 2 -8.89 -8.09 -39.89
CA ALA A 2 -10.23 -8.70 -39.90
C ALA A 2 -10.18 -10.17 -40.36
N ARG A 3 -10.74 -11.17 -39.68
CA ARG A 3 -11.59 -11.30 -38.50
C ARG A 3 -11.60 -12.82 -38.23
N GLY A 4 -11.46 -13.24 -36.98
CA GLY A 4 -11.73 -14.61 -36.58
C GLY A 4 -13.23 -14.88 -36.67
N MET A 5 -13.60 -15.99 -37.31
CA MET A 5 -14.97 -16.49 -37.33
C MET A 5 -14.95 -17.99 -37.62
N LEU A 6 -15.11 -18.81 -36.58
CA LEU A 6 -15.56 -20.19 -36.71
C LEU A 6 -16.51 -20.48 -35.54
N ASN A 7 -17.80 -20.50 -35.87
CA ASN A 7 -18.89 -21.08 -35.10
C ASN A 7 -19.31 -22.34 -35.84
N PHE A 8 -19.32 -23.50 -35.19
CA PHE A 8 -20.02 -24.76 -35.52
C PHE A 8 -19.65 -25.70 -34.36
N SER A 9 -20.46 -26.59 -33.80
CA SER A 9 -21.83 -27.03 -34.00
C SER A 9 -22.15 -27.95 -32.80
N GLN A 10 -23.42 -28.11 -32.50
CA GLN A 10 -24.00 -28.98 -31.47
C GLN A 10 -23.56 -30.46 -31.57
N CYS A 11 -23.69 -31.22 -30.48
CA CYS A 11 -24.77 -32.21 -30.26
C CYS A 11 -24.34 -33.49 -29.50
N THR A 12 -24.93 -33.68 -28.31
CA THR A 12 -25.35 -34.92 -27.59
C THR A 12 -24.81 -36.32 -27.98
N LYS A 13 -24.44 -37.14 -26.97
CA LYS A 13 -25.23 -38.32 -26.50
C LYS A 13 -24.63 -39.05 -25.28
N ILE A 14 -25.52 -39.77 -24.61
CA ILE A 14 -25.52 -40.41 -23.27
C ILE A 14 -25.04 -41.88 -23.31
N SER A 15 -24.73 -42.44 -22.12
CA SER A 15 -24.89 -43.86 -21.65
C SER A 15 -23.55 -44.51 -21.20
N HIS A 16 -23.39 -45.30 -20.13
CA HIS A 16 -24.29 -46.00 -19.19
C HIS A 16 -23.46 -46.54 -17.97
N HIS A 17 -24.17 -47.03 -16.94
CA HIS A 17 -23.80 -48.09 -15.96
C HIS A 17 -23.19 -47.77 -14.56
N ASP A 18 -24.10 -47.76 -13.57
CA ASP A 18 -24.16 -48.56 -12.32
C ASP A 18 -23.02 -48.64 -11.27
N SER A 19 -23.33 -48.06 -10.11
CA SER A 19 -23.65 -48.75 -8.83
C SER A 19 -22.60 -49.00 -7.71
N ILE A 20 -23.07 -48.66 -6.49
CA ILE A 20 -22.81 -49.19 -5.12
C ILE A 20 -21.61 -48.65 -4.29
N GLY A 21 -21.93 -48.04 -3.14
CA GLY A 21 -20.97 -47.91 -2.01
C GLY A 21 -21.37 -46.94 -0.91
N LYS A 22 -21.91 -47.46 0.20
CA LYS A 22 -22.40 -46.75 1.40
C LYS A 22 -21.26 -46.11 2.21
N THR A 23 -21.50 -44.99 2.92
CA THR A 23 -21.28 -44.83 4.38
C THR A 23 -21.23 -43.35 4.81
N LEU A 24 -22.01 -43.05 5.83
CA LEU A 24 -22.18 -41.81 6.57
C LEU A 24 -20.91 -41.39 7.34
N ILE A 25 -20.37 -40.19 7.08
CA ILE A 25 -19.42 -39.52 7.99
C ILE A 25 -19.95 -38.11 8.33
N ARG A 26 -20.31 -37.99 9.61
CA ARG A 26 -20.43 -36.82 10.49
C ARG A 26 -20.02 -35.43 9.96
N ARG A 27 -20.90 -34.45 10.25
CA ARG A 27 -20.68 -32.99 10.28
C ARG A 27 -19.33 -32.58 10.90
N LYS A 28 -18.60 -31.68 10.24
CA LYS A 28 -17.68 -30.69 10.85
C LYS A 28 -17.40 -29.54 9.85
N THR A 29 -18.17 -28.45 9.89
CA THR A 29 -17.87 -27.11 10.44
C THR A 29 -17.14 -26.14 9.48
N MET A 30 -17.68 -24.90 9.46
CA MET A 30 -17.06 -23.60 9.15
C MET A 30 -16.84 -23.17 7.69
N SER A 31 -17.91 -22.58 7.13
CA SER A 31 -17.82 -21.41 6.25
C SER A 31 -17.24 -20.21 7.04
N SER A 32 -15.95 -20.24 7.35
CA SER A 32 -15.26 -19.09 7.99
C SER A 32 -13.79 -18.93 7.60
N LEU A 33 -13.26 -19.73 6.68
CA LEU A 33 -11.89 -19.56 6.17
C LEU A 33 -11.78 -18.52 5.04
N ALA A 34 -12.90 -17.99 4.54
CA ALA A 34 -12.93 -17.10 3.38
C ALA A 34 -13.24 -15.62 3.72
N ARG A 35 -13.35 -15.23 5.00
CA ARG A 35 -13.86 -13.90 5.35
C ARG A 35 -13.14 -13.18 6.50
N ASN A 36 -11.84 -13.39 6.62
CA ASN A 36 -11.00 -12.61 7.53
C ASN A 36 -9.74 -12.04 6.84
N TYR A 37 -9.84 -11.76 5.55
CA TYR A 37 -8.92 -10.79 4.94
C TYR A 37 -9.45 -9.39 5.28
N GLN A 38 -9.32 -9.02 6.56
CA GLN A 38 -9.34 -7.61 6.95
C GLN A 38 -8.16 -6.99 6.23
N GLU A 39 -8.44 -6.13 5.24
CA GLU A 39 -7.44 -5.28 4.63
C GLU A 39 -6.76 -4.48 5.75
N LYS A 40 -5.58 -4.94 6.18
CA LYS A 40 -4.92 -4.51 7.44
C LYS A 40 -4.48 -3.05 7.45
N ARG A 41 -4.64 -2.31 6.36
CA ARG A 41 -4.27 -0.90 6.30
C ARG A 41 -5.52 -0.05 6.42
N ASN A 42 -5.55 0.79 7.45
CA ASN A 42 -6.62 1.77 7.67
C ASN A 42 -6.68 2.85 6.56
N PHE A 43 -5.72 2.87 5.62
CA PHE A 43 -5.62 3.86 4.55
C PHE A 43 -4.86 3.31 3.33
N ILE A 44 -5.32 3.71 2.13
CA ILE A 44 -4.64 3.45 0.86
C ILE A 44 -3.35 4.27 0.81
N ARG A 45 -2.24 3.65 0.39
CA ARG A 45 -0.93 4.31 0.23
C ARG A 45 -0.51 4.34 -1.22
N MET A 46 -0.25 5.54 -1.73
CA MET A 46 0.33 5.75 -3.05
C MET A 46 1.85 5.64 -2.95
N GLN A 47 2.47 4.77 -3.75
CA GLN A 47 3.92 4.72 -3.92
C GLN A 47 4.32 5.87 -4.86
N VAL A 48 5.23 6.74 -4.42
CA VAL A 48 5.59 7.95 -5.19
C VAL A 48 7.08 8.07 -5.47
N SER A 49 7.95 7.60 -4.58
CA SER A 49 9.42 7.75 -4.71
C SER A 49 9.84 9.15 -5.18
N ALA A 50 9.39 10.17 -4.47
CA ALA A 50 9.52 11.57 -4.86
C ALA A 50 10.47 12.34 -3.93
N PRO A 51 11.25 13.31 -4.44
CA PRO A 51 12.04 14.21 -3.60
C PRO A 51 11.16 14.97 -2.61
N ALA A 52 11.60 15.09 -1.37
CA ALA A 52 10.90 15.81 -0.33
C ALA A 52 11.87 16.62 0.54
N THR A 53 11.37 17.67 1.16
CA THR A 53 12.12 18.44 2.18
C THR A 53 11.27 18.51 3.44
N LEU A 54 11.87 18.20 4.60
CA LEU A 54 11.26 18.36 5.92
C LEU A 54 12.00 19.46 6.68
N THR A 55 11.33 20.59 6.90
CA THR A 55 11.84 21.67 7.74
C THR A 55 11.20 21.56 9.11
N LEU A 56 12.00 21.18 10.11
CA LEU A 56 11.59 21.03 11.50
C LEU A 56 11.37 22.39 12.17
N ASN A 57 10.55 22.39 13.22
CA ASN A 57 10.22 23.59 13.98
C ASN A 57 11.43 24.22 14.71
N ASP A 58 12.49 23.45 14.92
CA ASP A 58 13.75 23.93 15.50
C ASP A 58 14.68 24.62 14.46
N GLY A 59 14.25 24.67 13.20
CA GLY A 59 14.98 25.27 12.09
C GLY A 59 15.85 24.29 11.28
N ASN A 60 16.01 23.04 11.72
CA ASN A 60 16.73 22.04 10.95
C ASN A 60 15.95 21.64 9.70
N SER A 61 16.64 21.40 8.58
CA SER A 61 16.03 20.99 7.33
C SER A 61 16.70 19.76 6.75
N TYR A 62 15.90 18.82 6.27
CA TYR A 62 16.36 17.54 5.72
C TYR A 62 15.84 17.36 4.30
N ASP A 63 16.72 16.97 3.38
CA ASP A 63 16.35 16.54 2.03
C ASP A 63 16.19 15.01 2.01
N LEU A 64 15.03 14.57 1.59
CA LEU A 64 14.49 13.24 1.83
C LEU A 64 13.96 12.64 0.54
N THR A 65 13.71 11.33 0.57
CA THR A 65 12.81 10.69 -0.41
C THR A 65 11.50 10.31 0.27
N CYS A 66 10.37 10.77 -0.26
CA CYS A 66 9.05 10.24 0.10
C CYS A 66 8.81 8.96 -0.69
N LEU A 67 8.75 7.82 0.01
CA LEU A 67 8.55 6.51 -0.60
C LEU A 67 7.07 6.26 -0.87
N ASP A 68 6.24 6.50 0.15
CA ASP A 68 4.79 6.39 0.04
C ASP A 68 4.05 7.43 0.87
N LEU A 69 2.81 7.71 0.47
CA LEU A 69 1.94 8.67 1.12
C LEU A 69 0.48 8.22 1.14
N SER A 70 -0.26 8.77 2.09
CA SER A 70 -1.70 8.55 2.27
C SER A 70 -2.38 9.83 2.75
N SER A 71 -3.68 9.78 3.01
CA SER A 71 -4.40 10.90 3.63
C SER A 71 -4.00 11.20 5.08
N SER A 72 -3.28 10.30 5.75
CA SER A 72 -3.00 10.41 7.20
C SER A 72 -1.52 10.31 7.57
N GLY A 73 -0.64 10.08 6.60
CA GLY A 73 0.76 9.85 6.89
C GLY A 73 1.62 9.60 5.67
N VAL A 74 2.92 9.62 5.90
CA VAL A 74 3.97 9.44 4.90
C VAL A 74 5.03 8.46 5.39
N GLN A 75 5.70 7.80 4.45
CA GLN A 75 6.97 7.13 4.68
C GLN A 75 8.08 7.87 3.94
N LEU A 76 9.11 8.26 4.68
CA LEU A 76 10.27 9.02 4.23
C LEU A 76 11.53 8.15 4.37
N GLN A 77 12.55 8.47 3.58
CA GLN A 77 13.87 7.87 3.66
C GLN A 77 14.95 8.94 3.75
N HIS A 78 15.92 8.72 4.64
CA HIS A 78 17.09 9.56 4.85
C HIS A 78 18.29 8.72 5.27
N PHE A 79 19.51 9.25 5.14
CA PHE A 79 20.74 8.58 5.57
C PHE A 79 20.99 8.70 7.09
N GLU A 80 20.34 9.66 7.75
CA GLU A 80 20.35 9.85 9.21
C GLU A 80 18.97 9.63 9.83
N ALA A 81 18.95 9.19 11.09
CA ALA A 81 17.73 9.12 11.88
C ALA A 81 17.22 10.53 12.22
N ILE A 82 15.92 10.75 12.00
CA ILE A 82 15.23 11.95 12.49
C ILE A 82 14.45 11.57 13.74
N PRO A 83 14.73 12.14 14.92
CA PRO A 83 14.16 11.69 16.19
C PRO A 83 12.61 11.66 16.20
N MET A 84 12.05 10.71 16.96
CA MET A 84 10.60 10.62 17.14
C MET A 84 10.07 11.84 17.89
N GLY A 85 8.86 12.27 17.55
CA GLY A 85 8.22 13.46 18.10
C GLY A 85 8.65 14.76 17.46
N MET A 86 9.63 14.76 16.54
CA MET A 86 9.97 15.95 15.78
C MET A 86 8.83 16.31 14.83
N SER A 87 8.42 17.56 14.84
CA SER A 87 7.37 18.09 13.98
C SER A 87 7.91 19.18 13.07
N GLY A 88 7.32 19.31 11.89
CA GLY A 88 7.75 20.28 10.90
C GLY A 88 6.88 20.31 9.66
N ARG A 89 7.29 21.17 8.73
CA ARG A 89 6.68 21.30 7.41
C ARG A 89 7.34 20.33 6.44
N LEU A 90 6.54 19.42 5.90
CA LEU A 90 6.93 18.54 4.81
C LEU A 90 6.49 19.16 3.47
N THR A 91 7.39 19.16 2.50
CA THR A 91 7.11 19.48 1.09
C THR A 91 7.51 18.29 0.24
N VAL A 92 6.57 17.70 -0.51
CA VAL A 92 6.84 16.59 -1.44
C VAL A 92 6.73 17.11 -2.87
N SER A 93 7.82 16.99 -3.62
CA SER A 93 7.92 17.44 -5.00
C SER A 93 7.04 16.59 -5.91
N SER A 94 6.43 17.21 -6.91
CA SER A 94 5.50 16.56 -7.82
C SER A 94 6.14 15.82 -9.00
N GLY A 95 7.48 15.67 -9.01
CA GLY A 95 8.19 14.85 -10.00
C GLY A 95 8.35 15.48 -11.40
N GLY A 96 8.19 16.80 -11.55
CA GLY A 96 8.56 17.53 -12.77
C GLY A 96 7.41 18.00 -13.67
N GLY A 97 6.21 18.23 -13.13
CA GLY A 97 5.06 18.79 -13.85
C GLY A 97 4.57 20.15 -13.33
N TYR A 98 3.45 20.63 -13.86
CA TYR A 98 2.74 21.85 -13.41
C TYR A 98 1.94 21.66 -12.11
N THR A 99 2.08 20.51 -11.46
CA THR A 99 1.35 20.17 -10.24
C THR A 99 2.05 20.78 -9.04
N THR A 100 1.28 21.51 -8.23
CA THR A 100 1.75 22.08 -6.97
C THR A 100 2.32 20.97 -6.07
N PRO A 101 3.47 21.20 -5.40
CA PRO A 101 3.96 20.29 -4.39
C PRO A 101 2.90 19.99 -3.32
N LEU A 102 2.95 18.80 -2.74
CA LEU A 102 2.16 18.51 -1.55
C LEU A 102 2.87 19.15 -0.37
N GLU A 103 2.14 19.94 0.42
CA GLU A 103 2.66 20.59 1.61
C GLU A 103 1.79 20.21 2.81
N ALA A 104 2.43 19.83 3.92
CA ALA A 104 1.73 19.36 5.11
C ALA A 104 2.55 19.60 6.37
N GLN A 105 1.86 19.81 7.50
CA GLN A 105 2.46 19.68 8.82
C GLN A 105 2.48 18.21 9.21
N VAL A 106 3.63 17.74 9.65
CA VAL A 106 3.84 16.34 10.01
C VAL A 106 4.56 16.18 11.34
N THR A 107 4.36 15.02 11.97
CA THR A 107 5.07 14.62 13.19
C THR A 107 5.67 13.22 13.03
N VAL A 108 6.97 13.09 13.29
CA VAL A 108 7.69 11.81 13.22
C VAL A 108 7.18 10.87 14.30
N CYS A 109 6.72 9.69 13.91
CA CYS A 109 6.11 8.70 14.81
C CYS A 109 6.80 7.33 14.77
N ARG A 110 7.72 7.11 13.83
CA ARG A 110 8.43 5.84 13.68
C ARG A 110 9.78 6.05 12.99
N ILE A 111 10.79 5.32 13.44
CA ILE A 111 12.12 5.27 12.79
C ILE A 111 12.54 3.80 12.76
N GLU A 112 13.00 3.33 11.61
CA GLU A 112 13.52 1.99 11.41
C GLU A 112 14.81 2.09 10.59
N GLU A 113 15.87 1.41 11.02
CA GLU A 113 17.06 1.20 10.20
C GLU A 113 16.71 0.28 9.02
N ASP A 114 17.13 0.66 7.81
CA ASP A 114 16.90 -0.04 6.55
C ASP A 114 18.22 -0.26 5.82
N GLY A 115 19.13 -0.98 6.47
CA GLY A 115 20.50 -1.23 6.01
C GLY A 115 21.52 -0.36 6.73
N SER A 116 22.76 -0.36 6.22
CA SER A 116 23.92 0.19 6.93
C SER A 116 23.85 1.69 7.22
N GLU A 117 23.20 2.46 6.34
CA GLU A 117 23.19 3.93 6.36
C GLU A 117 21.88 4.50 5.78
N ASN A 118 20.76 3.84 6.03
CA ASN A 118 19.45 4.33 5.61
C ASN A 118 18.43 4.13 6.72
N TYR A 119 17.54 5.09 6.86
CA TYR A 119 16.45 5.06 7.82
C TYR A 119 15.12 5.23 7.10
N ARG A 120 14.16 4.36 7.41
CA ARG A 120 12.74 4.55 7.11
C ARG A 120 12.09 5.32 8.24
N ILE A 121 11.58 6.49 7.91
CA ILE A 121 10.97 7.42 8.85
C ILE A 121 9.47 7.46 8.55
N GLY A 122 8.65 7.11 9.52
CA GLY A 122 7.20 7.27 9.45
C GLY A 122 6.79 8.59 10.11
N ALA A 123 5.93 9.36 9.44
CA ALA A 123 5.35 10.56 10.03
C ALA A 123 3.83 10.60 9.81
N THR A 124 3.10 11.12 10.80
CA THR A 124 1.67 11.43 10.68
C THR A 124 1.50 12.75 9.95
N ILE A 125 0.47 12.87 9.13
CA ILE A 125 0.03 14.16 8.59
C ILE A 125 -0.96 14.75 9.58
N ASP A 126 -0.60 15.91 10.14
CA ASP A 126 -1.40 16.62 11.12
C ASP A 126 -2.36 17.61 10.42
N SER A 127 -1.89 18.25 9.34
CA SER A 127 -2.72 19.10 8.45
C SER A 127 -2.06 19.29 7.08
N PHE A 128 -2.86 19.54 6.04
CA PHE A 128 -2.39 19.99 4.73
C PHE A 128 -2.31 21.52 4.69
N LEU A 129 -1.39 22.06 3.90
CA LEU A 129 -1.14 23.49 3.73
C LEU A 129 -1.61 24.02 2.37
#